data_AF-A0A2I0CMP1-F1
#
_entry.id   AF-A0A2I0CMP1-F1
#
_cell.length_a   1.000
_cell.length_b   1.000
_cell.length_c   1.000
_cell.angle_alpha   90.00
_cell.angle_beta   90.00
_cell.angle_gamma   90.00
#
_symmetry.space_group_name_H-M   'P 1'
#
loop_
_entity.id
_entity.type
_entity.pdbx_description
1 polymer ?
#
loop_
_entity_poly.entity_id
_entity_poly.type
_entity_poly.pdbx_seq_one_letter_code
_entity_poly.pdbx_strand_id
1 'polypeptide(L)'
;MKRVAMMFTGLAMAMTLAGCAGKHPQPLVAGAELIQIGKGDVTGYQYLGEVTGVHGHGCGLFGYRGSYAGAVANLRNRAHAMGANYVQIMSQTQPFPAYNCFVNEYLIEATAYRIPSAGHAVTPASVPSSATPAASVAPQPSTSGAATQEQQLQELTRTPGLSYEEYQRRYRLIMGQ
;
A
#
# COMPACT_ATOMS: atom_id res chain seq x y z
N MET A 1 36.27 57.57 40.78
CA MET A 1 34.87 57.48 40.31
C MET A 1 34.85 57.67 38.79
N LYS A 2 34.75 56.57 38.02
CA LYS A 2 34.69 56.43 36.53
C LYS A 2 35.06 54.96 36.24
N ARG A 3 34.42 54.13 35.41
CA ARG A 3 33.38 54.25 34.37
C ARG A 3 32.63 52.91 34.28
N VAL A 4 31.35 52.99 33.94
CA VAL A 4 30.49 51.89 33.48
C VAL A 4 30.97 51.46 32.08
N ALA A 5 31.16 50.16 31.87
CA ALA A 5 31.37 49.57 30.56
C ALA A 5 30.24 48.58 30.26
N MET A 6 29.26 49.06 29.49
CA MET A 6 28.29 48.27 28.74
C MET A 6 29.04 47.34 27.77
N MET A 7 28.78 46.03 27.84
CA MET A 7 29.00 45.10 26.74
C MET A 7 27.66 44.47 26.36
N PHE A 8 26.91 45.20 25.51
CA PHE A 8 26.04 44.60 24.51
C PHE A 8 26.93 44.20 23.34
N THR A 9 26.83 42.98 22.81
CA THR A 9 26.86 42.65 21.36
C THR A 9 26.86 41.12 21.18
N GLY A 10 25.86 40.59 20.45
CA GLY A 10 26.09 39.46 19.55
C GLY A 10 25.60 38.07 19.95
N LEU A 11 24.39 37.91 20.48
CA LEU A 11 23.74 36.59 20.48
C LEU A 11 23.18 36.31 19.07
N ALA A 12 24.00 35.68 18.23
CA ALA A 12 23.63 35.27 16.88
C ALA A 12 22.44 34.31 16.91
N MET A 13 21.33 34.79 16.37
CA MET A 13 20.10 34.07 16.11
C MET A 13 20.34 33.04 15.00
N ALA A 14 20.92 31.90 15.36
CA ALA A 14 21.00 30.72 14.51
C ALA A 14 19.60 30.08 14.43
N MET A 15 18.75 30.62 13.55
CA MET A 15 17.52 29.97 13.11
C MET A 15 17.88 28.66 12.43
N THR A 16 17.89 27.58 13.20
CA THR A 16 17.93 26.21 12.71
C THR A 16 16.64 25.94 11.93
N LEU A 17 16.69 26.12 10.62
CA LEU A 17 15.73 25.60 9.65
C LEU A 17 15.76 24.07 9.71
N ALA A 18 15.13 23.49 10.73
CA ALA A 18 14.76 22.08 10.73
C ALA A 18 13.61 21.92 9.73
N GLY A 19 13.96 21.82 8.44
CA GLY A 19 13.02 21.43 7.41
C GLY A 19 12.43 20.08 7.78
N CYS A 20 11.11 20.02 7.95
CA CYS A 20 10.38 18.78 8.13
C CYS A 20 10.60 17.91 6.89
N ALA A 21 11.60 17.03 6.93
CA ALA A 21 11.77 15.98 5.96
C ALA A 21 10.54 15.07 6.08
N GLY A 22 9.57 15.28 5.20
CA GLY A 22 8.39 14.42 5.12
C GLY A 22 8.86 12.98 4.98
N LYS A 23 8.51 12.13 5.96
CA LYS A 23 8.91 10.73 5.96
C LYS A 23 8.23 10.03 4.79
N HIS A 24 8.96 9.89 3.68
CA HIS A 24 8.52 9.19 2.48
C HIS A 24 8.07 7.76 2.83
N PRO A 25 7.17 7.16 2.02
CA PRO A 25 6.80 5.76 2.20
C PRO A 25 8.07 4.91 2.32
N GLN A 26 8.18 4.07 3.35
CA GLN A 26 9.36 3.23 3.46
C GLN A 26 9.34 2.24 2.29
N PRO A 27 10.46 2.10 1.55
CA PRO A 27 10.55 1.08 0.53
C PRO A 27 10.42 -0.31 1.17
N LEU A 28 9.93 -1.28 0.40
CA LEU A 28 9.95 -2.68 0.82
C LEU A 28 11.41 -3.13 1.01
N VAL A 29 11.69 -3.76 2.15
CA VAL A 29 12.99 -4.42 2.37
C VAL A 29 13.03 -5.73 1.57
N ALA A 30 14.22 -6.12 1.10
CA ALA A 30 14.37 -7.36 0.33
C ALA A 30 13.84 -8.56 1.13
N GLY A 31 13.02 -9.40 0.49
CA GLY A 31 12.35 -10.55 1.08
C GLY A 31 10.98 -10.23 1.69
N ALA A 32 10.67 -8.96 2.01
CA ALA A 32 9.36 -8.59 2.55
C ALA A 32 8.24 -8.69 1.51
N GLU A 33 8.55 -8.66 0.22
CA GLU A 33 7.63 -8.93 -0.88
C GLU A 33 7.06 -10.35 -0.87
N LEU A 34 7.76 -11.30 -0.24
CA LEU A 34 7.33 -12.70 -0.13
C LEU A 34 6.29 -12.91 0.98
N ILE A 35 6.04 -11.90 1.83
CA ILE A 35 5.04 -11.98 2.88
C ILE A 35 3.65 -12.03 2.26
N GLN A 36 2.97 -13.15 2.48
CA GLN A 36 1.58 -13.34 2.08
C GLN A 36 0.66 -12.56 3.03
N ILE A 37 -0.38 -11.95 2.48
CA ILE A 37 -1.36 -11.19 3.25
C ILE A 37 -2.74 -11.73 2.91
N GLY A 38 -3.52 -12.07 3.93
CA GLY A 38 -4.86 -12.59 3.75
C GLY A 38 -5.81 -12.16 4.87
N LYS A 39 -7.07 -12.59 4.74
CA LYS A 39 -8.13 -12.40 5.75
C LYS A 39 -8.70 -13.73 6.25
N GLY A 40 -8.28 -14.85 5.66
CA GLY A 40 -8.80 -16.17 5.99
C GLY A 40 -8.21 -16.69 7.29
N ASP A 41 -8.98 -17.53 7.98
CA ASP A 41 -8.47 -18.27 9.13
C ASP A 41 -7.37 -19.24 8.69
N VAL A 42 -6.36 -19.31 9.54
CA VAL A 42 -5.13 -20.03 9.26
C VAL A 42 -4.95 -21.12 10.33
N THR A 43 -5.05 -22.41 9.94
CA THR A 43 -4.78 -23.61 10.78
C THR A 43 -3.39 -24.24 10.57
N GLY A 44 -2.72 -24.63 11.66
CA GLY A 44 -1.38 -25.26 11.57
C GLY A 44 -0.20 -24.27 11.45
N TYR A 45 -0.38 -23.05 11.94
CA TYR A 45 0.60 -21.97 11.86
C TYR A 45 1.18 -21.65 13.23
N GLN A 46 2.41 -21.14 13.27
CA GLN A 46 3.00 -20.60 14.49
C GLN A 46 2.66 -19.11 14.59
N TYR A 47 1.93 -18.74 15.64
CA TYR A 47 1.68 -17.34 15.99
C TYR A 47 2.99 -16.65 16.40
N LEU A 48 3.27 -15.49 15.81
CA LEU A 48 4.48 -14.70 16.11
C LEU A 48 4.19 -13.41 16.88
N GLY A 49 2.95 -12.92 16.83
CA GLY A 49 2.56 -11.68 17.49
C GLY A 49 1.66 -10.81 16.62
N GLU A 50 1.09 -9.79 17.22
CA GLU A 50 0.39 -8.72 16.51
C GLU A 50 1.39 -7.84 15.76
N VAL A 51 0.97 -7.33 14.60
CA VAL A 51 1.78 -6.45 13.75
C VAL A 51 0.88 -5.38 13.13
N THR A 52 1.37 -4.15 13.11
CA THR A 52 0.63 -3.00 12.56
C THR A 52 1.37 -2.38 11.39
N GLY A 53 0.63 -1.97 10.36
CA GLY A 53 1.12 -1.21 9.22
C GLY A 53 0.50 0.16 9.21
N VAL A 54 1.31 1.21 9.29
CA VAL A 54 0.83 2.60 9.37
C VAL A 54 1.43 3.40 8.23
N HIS A 55 0.63 4.15 7.48
CA HIS A 55 1.11 5.08 6.48
C HIS A 55 0.31 6.38 6.51
N GLY A 56 0.96 7.52 6.28
CA GLY A 56 0.38 8.82 6.59
C GLY A 56 0.75 9.26 8.00
N HIS A 57 0.59 10.56 8.24
CA HIS A 57 0.61 11.12 9.59
C HIS A 57 -0.02 12.51 9.57
N GLY A 58 -0.41 12.98 10.74
CA GLY A 58 -0.92 14.32 10.93
C GLY A 58 -2.43 14.43 10.72
N CYS A 59 -2.87 15.68 10.62
CA CYS A 59 -4.24 16.11 10.80
C CYS A 59 -4.56 17.29 9.87
N GLY A 60 -5.65 17.19 9.11
CA GLY A 60 -6.11 18.26 8.23
C GLY A 60 -5.05 18.59 7.16
N LEU A 61 -4.67 19.86 7.06
CA LEU A 61 -3.64 20.35 6.14
C LEU A 61 -2.21 20.11 6.65
N PHE A 62 -2.03 19.57 7.86
CA PHE A 62 -0.72 19.27 8.43
C PHE A 62 -0.40 17.78 8.28
N GLY A 63 0.75 17.48 7.68
CA GLY A 63 1.22 16.10 7.43
C GLY A 63 0.94 15.63 6.01
N TYR A 64 0.86 14.32 5.80
CA TYR A 64 0.52 13.75 4.50
C TYR A 64 -0.47 12.61 4.64
N ARG A 65 -1.36 12.52 3.65
CA ARG A 65 -2.39 11.49 3.60
C ARG A 65 -1.79 10.13 3.32
N GLY A 66 -2.10 9.21 4.20
CA GLY A 66 -1.80 7.79 4.12
C GLY A 66 -2.51 7.10 2.97
N SER A 67 -2.02 5.92 2.65
CA SER A 67 -2.53 5.07 1.58
C SER A 67 -2.41 3.62 1.98
N TYR A 68 -3.32 2.81 1.46
CA TYR A 68 -3.31 1.36 1.66
C TYR A 68 -1.97 0.74 1.22
N ALA A 69 -1.46 1.10 0.05
CA ALA A 69 -0.21 0.55 -0.48
C ALA A 69 0.99 0.82 0.44
N GLY A 70 1.11 2.04 0.99
CA GLY A 70 2.17 2.35 1.94
C GLY A 70 1.99 1.65 3.28
N ALA A 71 0.75 1.52 3.77
CA ALA A 71 0.47 0.80 5.01
C ALA A 71 0.81 -0.69 4.88
N VAL A 72 0.49 -1.30 3.74
CA VAL A 72 0.86 -2.68 3.39
C VAL A 72 2.38 -2.85 3.28
N ALA A 73 3.10 -1.91 2.65
CA ALA A 73 4.56 -1.97 2.59
C ALA A 73 5.19 -1.96 4.00
N ASN A 74 4.72 -1.05 4.86
CA ASN A 74 5.17 -0.97 6.25
C ASN A 74 4.79 -2.22 7.06
N LEU A 75 3.60 -2.79 6.82
CA LEU A 75 3.15 -4.04 7.43
C LEU A 75 4.08 -5.21 7.06
N ARG A 76 4.41 -5.36 5.77
CA ARG A 76 5.30 -6.40 5.26
C ARG A 76 6.70 -6.28 5.83
N ASN A 77 7.26 -5.07 5.86
CA ASN A 77 8.58 -4.82 6.43
C ASN A 77 8.65 -5.24 7.91
N ARG A 78 7.63 -4.90 8.70
CA ARG A 78 7.54 -5.27 10.12
C ARG A 78 7.34 -6.77 10.31
N ALA A 79 6.45 -7.39 9.55
CA ALA A 79 6.22 -8.83 9.58
C ALA A 79 7.47 -9.61 9.18
N HIS A 80 8.19 -9.15 8.15
CA HIS A 80 9.48 -9.71 7.73
C HIS A 80 10.53 -9.63 8.86
N ALA A 81 10.62 -8.49 9.55
CA ALA A 81 11.51 -8.33 10.71
C ALA A 81 11.18 -9.30 11.87
N MET A 82 9.93 -9.74 11.98
CA MET A 82 9.49 -10.78 12.95
C MET A 82 9.75 -12.21 12.46
N GLY A 83 10.25 -12.38 11.23
CA GLY A 83 10.40 -13.70 10.61
C GLY A 83 9.06 -14.36 10.26
N ALA A 84 8.01 -13.56 10.05
CA ALA A 84 6.75 -14.05 9.50
C ALA A 84 6.90 -14.36 8.01
N ASN A 85 5.97 -15.16 7.48
CA ASN A 85 5.76 -15.35 6.04
C ASN A 85 4.27 -15.22 5.66
N TYR A 86 3.39 -15.03 6.65
CA TYR A 86 1.98 -14.74 6.46
C TYR A 86 1.50 -13.72 7.47
N VAL A 87 0.59 -12.86 7.04
CA VAL A 87 -0.07 -11.84 7.87
C VAL A 87 -1.57 -11.90 7.64
N GLN A 88 -2.33 -12.07 8.72
CA GLN A 88 -3.79 -12.05 8.69
C GLN A 88 -4.28 -10.66 9.11
N ILE A 89 -4.89 -9.92 8.18
CA ILE A 89 -5.45 -8.59 8.48
C ILE A 89 -6.70 -8.76 9.34
N MET A 90 -6.68 -8.13 10.52
CA MET A 90 -7.80 -8.09 11.47
C MET A 90 -8.70 -6.89 11.22
N SER A 91 -8.10 -5.71 11.07
CA SER A 91 -8.83 -4.45 10.92
C SER A 91 -8.09 -3.49 9.99
N GLN A 92 -8.81 -2.52 9.45
CA GLN A 92 -8.24 -1.41 8.68
C GLN A 92 -8.97 -0.12 9.01
N THR A 93 -8.22 0.96 9.20
CA THR A 93 -8.75 2.30 9.41
C THR A 93 -8.18 3.21 8.31
N GLN A 94 -9.06 3.69 7.44
CA GLN A 94 -8.71 4.64 6.38
C GLN A 94 -8.64 6.06 6.95
N PRO A 95 -7.94 7.01 6.30
CA PRO A 95 -8.00 8.41 6.66
C PRO A 95 -9.44 8.90 6.78
N PHE A 96 -9.79 9.48 7.92
CA PHE A 96 -11.17 9.77 8.31
C PHE A 96 -11.32 11.13 9.00
N PRO A 97 -12.48 11.79 8.91
CA PRO A 97 -12.76 12.98 9.70
C PRO A 97 -12.96 12.58 11.18
N ALA A 98 -12.20 13.19 12.08
CA ALA A 98 -12.30 13.06 13.52
C ALA A 98 -12.50 14.45 14.15
N TYR A 99 -13.68 14.71 14.70
CA TYR A 99 -14.05 15.98 15.34
C TYR A 99 -13.68 17.20 14.47
N ASN A 100 -12.61 17.93 14.84
CA ASN A 100 -12.12 19.15 14.20
C ASN A 100 -10.93 18.92 13.26
N CYS A 101 -10.70 17.67 12.86
CA CYS A 101 -9.49 17.22 12.20
C CYS A 101 -9.80 16.16 11.14
N PHE A 102 -9.09 16.17 10.00
CA PHE A 102 -9.05 15.00 9.14
C PHE A 102 -7.82 14.16 9.46
N VAL A 103 -7.98 13.00 10.09
CA VAL A 103 -6.86 12.12 10.42
C VAL A 103 -6.30 11.56 9.12
N ASN A 104 -5.05 11.91 8.83
CA ASN A 104 -4.41 11.55 7.57
C ASN A 104 -3.84 10.13 7.59
N GLU A 105 -3.89 9.41 8.71
CA GLU A 105 -3.29 8.10 8.88
C GLU A 105 -4.14 6.97 8.26
N TYR A 106 -3.48 6.03 7.61
CA TYR A 106 -4.02 4.73 7.20
C TYR A 106 -3.38 3.66 8.08
N LEU A 107 -4.18 3.00 8.90
CA LEU A 107 -3.77 1.95 9.83
C LEU A 107 -4.29 0.59 9.37
N ILE A 108 -3.43 -0.42 9.43
CA ILE A 108 -3.78 -1.83 9.26
C ILE A 108 -3.32 -2.57 10.51
N GLU A 109 -4.25 -3.22 11.20
CA GLU A 109 -3.96 -4.12 12.31
C GLU A 109 -4.03 -5.56 11.83
N ALA A 110 -3.05 -6.36 12.22
CA ALA A 110 -2.92 -7.71 11.72
C ALA A 110 -2.19 -8.61 12.72
N THR A 111 -2.26 -9.90 12.46
CA THR A 111 -1.52 -10.92 13.21
C THR A 111 -0.48 -11.57 12.31
N ALA A 112 0.76 -11.64 12.77
CA ALA A 112 1.88 -12.25 12.08
C ALA A 112 1.98 -13.75 12.41
N TYR A 113 2.14 -14.56 11.37
CA TYR A 113 2.28 -16.00 11.46
C TYR A 113 3.51 -16.49 10.69
N ARG A 114 4.05 -17.61 11.18
CA ARG A 114 4.96 -18.47 10.42
C ARG A 114 4.19 -19.72 9.97
N ILE A 115 3.93 -19.80 8.68
CA ILE A 115 3.53 -21.03 8.00
C ILE A 115 4.76 -21.93 7.95
N PRO A 116 4.73 -23.15 8.52
CA PRO A 116 5.71 -24.16 8.14
C PRO A 116 5.52 -24.41 6.64
N SER A 117 6.38 -23.80 5.84
CA SER A 117 6.34 -23.99 4.39
C SER A 117 6.54 -25.49 4.18
N ALA A 118 5.49 -26.18 3.74
CA ALA A 118 5.53 -27.60 3.45
C ALA A 118 6.53 -27.80 2.31
N GLY A 119 7.80 -27.95 2.67
CA GLY A 119 8.94 -28.09 1.78
C GLY A 119 8.76 -27.40 0.43
N HIS A 120 8.76 -26.06 0.37
CA HIS A 120 9.34 -25.43 -0.81
C HIS A 120 10.84 -25.73 -0.74
N ALA A 121 11.19 -26.99 -1.04
CA ALA A 121 12.50 -27.34 -1.53
C ALA A 121 12.71 -26.38 -2.68
N VAL A 122 13.60 -25.42 -2.45
CA VAL A 122 14.04 -24.50 -3.48
C VAL A 122 14.75 -25.40 -4.48
N THR A 123 14.02 -25.96 -5.43
CA THR A 123 14.62 -26.61 -6.59
C THR A 123 15.39 -25.49 -7.26
N PRO A 124 16.73 -25.52 -7.30
CA PRO A 124 17.51 -24.45 -7.88
C PRO A 124 16.98 -24.21 -9.29
N ALA A 125 16.56 -22.97 -9.55
CA ALA A 125 15.93 -22.58 -10.80
C ALA A 125 16.82 -23.03 -11.97
N SER A 126 16.35 -24.02 -12.72
CA SER A 126 16.89 -24.35 -14.03
C SER A 126 16.66 -23.14 -14.92
N VAL A 127 17.77 -22.58 -15.40
CA VAL A 127 17.85 -21.41 -16.27
C VAL A 127 16.92 -21.59 -17.48
N PRO A 128 15.97 -20.67 -17.76
CA PRO A 128 15.14 -20.77 -18.95
C PRO A 128 15.96 -20.46 -20.21
N SER A 129 16.16 -21.49 -21.04
CA SER A 129 16.67 -21.38 -22.40
C SER A 129 15.69 -20.60 -23.27
N SER A 130 16.20 -19.62 -23.98
CA SER A 130 15.46 -18.73 -24.86
C SER A 130 14.82 -19.47 -26.04
N ALA A 131 13.53 -19.26 -26.28
CA ALA A 131 12.93 -19.47 -27.60
C ALA A 131 11.63 -18.67 -27.77
N THR A 132 11.68 -17.65 -28.64
CA THR A 132 10.53 -17.06 -29.35
C THR A 132 10.14 -18.03 -30.49
N PRO A 133 8.87 -18.11 -30.97
CA PRO A 133 8.33 -17.11 -31.90
C PRO A 133 6.81 -16.84 -31.79
N ALA A 134 6.41 -15.82 -32.55
CA ALA A 134 5.08 -15.26 -32.74
C ALA A 134 3.98 -16.25 -33.19
N ALA A 135 2.73 -15.98 -32.77
CA ALA A 135 1.54 -16.57 -33.37
C ALA A 135 0.41 -15.54 -33.51
N SER A 136 -0.22 -15.63 -34.68
CA SER A 136 -1.15 -14.70 -35.31
C SER A 136 -2.50 -14.60 -34.60
N VAL A 137 -3.01 -13.38 -34.47
CA VAL A 137 -4.37 -13.07 -34.01
C VAL A 137 -5.35 -13.37 -35.14
N ALA A 138 -6.36 -14.20 -34.87
CA ALA A 138 -7.55 -14.32 -35.70
C ALA A 138 -8.66 -13.38 -35.18
N PRO A 139 -9.40 -12.68 -36.05
CA PRO A 139 -10.50 -11.82 -35.63
C PRO A 139 -11.73 -12.67 -35.25
N GLN A 140 -12.23 -12.51 -34.03
CA GLN A 140 -13.51 -13.07 -33.61
C GLN A 140 -14.68 -12.18 -34.08
N PRO A 141 -15.82 -12.77 -34.51
CA PRO A 141 -17.00 -12.03 -34.95
C PRO A 141 -17.77 -11.44 -33.77
N SER A 142 -17.92 -10.13 -33.76
CA SER A 142 -18.80 -9.38 -32.87
C SER A 142 -20.27 -9.58 -33.27
N THR A 143 -20.98 -10.45 -32.56
CA THR A 143 -22.46 -10.49 -32.61
C THR A 143 -23.03 -9.36 -31.76
N SER A 144 -23.50 -8.31 -32.44
CA SER A 144 -24.19 -7.15 -31.90
C SER A 144 -25.61 -7.52 -31.41
N GLY A 145 -25.69 -8.31 -30.34
CA GLY A 145 -26.91 -8.39 -29.52
C GLY A 145 -26.89 -7.21 -28.56
N ALA A 146 -28.00 -6.48 -28.43
CA ALA A 146 -28.15 -5.43 -27.43
C ALA A 146 -28.01 -6.05 -26.02
N ALA A 147 -26.79 -6.10 -25.51
CA ALA A 147 -26.50 -6.56 -24.16
C ALA A 147 -27.27 -5.68 -23.18
N THR A 148 -27.99 -6.30 -22.26
CA THR A 148 -28.74 -5.58 -21.23
C THR A 148 -27.78 -4.74 -20.39
N GLN A 149 -28.26 -3.63 -19.85
CA GLN A 149 -27.46 -2.70 -19.05
C GLN A 149 -26.70 -3.40 -17.91
N GLU A 150 -27.34 -4.37 -17.25
CA GLU A 150 -26.73 -5.19 -16.20
C GLU A 150 -25.56 -6.04 -16.71
N GLN A 151 -25.69 -6.62 -17.90
CA GLN A 151 -24.63 -7.43 -18.51
C GLN A 151 -23.40 -6.56 -18.83
N GLN A 152 -23.61 -5.30 -19.21
CA GLN A 152 -22.52 -4.36 -19.47
C GLN A 152 -21.80 -3.93 -18.18
N LEU A 153 -22.53 -3.75 -17.06
CA LEU A 153 -21.91 -3.51 -15.75
C LEU A 153 -21.10 -4.73 -15.27
N GLN A 154 -21.63 -5.93 -15.50
CA GLN A 154 -20.95 -7.16 -15.11
C GLN A 154 -19.66 -7.38 -15.91
N GLU A 155 -19.67 -7.06 -17.21
CA GLU A 155 -18.47 -7.10 -18.06
C GLU A 155 -17.42 -6.07 -17.59
N LEU A 156 -17.87 -4.87 -17.22
CA LEU A 156 -17.00 -3.80 -16.74
C LEU A 156 -16.27 -4.19 -15.45
N THR A 157 -16.96 -4.88 -14.53
CA THR A 157 -16.36 -5.39 -13.29
C THR A 157 -15.48 -6.62 -13.50
N ARG A 158 -15.76 -7.41 -14.54
CA ARG A 158 -15.00 -8.63 -14.87
C ARG A 158 -13.70 -8.35 -15.62
N THR A 159 -13.57 -7.19 -16.25
CA THR A 159 -12.36 -6.82 -17.02
C THR A 159 -11.22 -6.43 -16.07
N PRO A 160 -10.18 -7.27 -15.88
CA PRO A 160 -9.06 -6.92 -15.02
C PRO A 160 -8.16 -5.86 -15.70
N GLY A 161 -7.55 -4.99 -14.91
CA GLY A 161 -6.53 -4.04 -15.41
C GLY A 161 -7.06 -2.75 -16.05
N LEU A 162 -8.37 -2.47 -15.98
CA LEU A 162 -8.90 -1.16 -16.35
C LEU A 162 -8.34 -0.08 -15.41
N SER A 163 -7.83 1.00 -15.99
CA SER A 163 -7.54 2.21 -15.22
C SER A 163 -8.83 2.78 -14.64
N TYR A 164 -8.74 3.44 -13.48
CA TYR A 164 -9.91 4.00 -12.81
C TYR A 164 -10.68 5.01 -13.68
N GLU A 165 -9.95 5.83 -14.45
CA GLU A 165 -10.54 6.80 -15.37
C GLU A 165 -11.34 6.12 -16.48
N GLU A 166 -10.83 5.01 -17.02
CA GLU A 166 -11.52 4.27 -18.08
C GLU A 166 -12.74 3.51 -17.56
N TYR A 167 -12.66 2.96 -16.33
CA TYR A 167 -13.82 2.41 -15.65
C TYR A 167 -14.94 3.46 -15.50
N GLN A 168 -14.62 4.64 -14.98
CA GLN A 168 -15.62 5.70 -14.81
C GLN A 168 -16.21 6.22 -16.12
N ARG A 169 -15.39 6.30 -17.18
CA ARG A 169 -15.87 6.68 -18.52
C ARG A 169 -16.88 5.66 -19.04
N ARG A 170 -16.57 4.37 -18.98
CA ARG A 170 -17.46 3.29 -19.44
C ARG A 170 -18.73 3.20 -18.58
N TYR A 171 -18.60 3.38 -17.27
CA TYR A 171 -19.75 3.41 -16.36
C TYR A 171 -20.75 4.52 -16.72
N ARG A 172 -20.27 5.75 -17.01
CA ARG A 172 -21.12 6.87 -17.45
C ARG A 172 -21.86 6.57 -18.75
N LEU A 173 -21.16 5.98 -19.73
CA LEU A 173 -21.76 5.57 -21.00
C LEU A 173 -22.89 4.54 -20.81
N ILE A 174 -22.72 3.57 -19.89
CA ILE A 174 -23.75 2.56 -19.61
C ILE A 174 -24.94 3.15 -18.84
N MET A 175 -24.70 4.15 -17.99
CA MET A 175 -25.74 4.83 -17.21
C MET A 175 -26.46 5.96 -17.97
N GLY A 176 -26.03 6.29 -19.19
CA GLY A 176 -26.65 7.31 -20.03
C GLY A 176 -26.46 8.74 -19.53
N GLN A 177 -25.32 9.03 -18.86
CA GLN A 177 -24.98 10.36 -18.33
C GLN A 177 -23.91 11.07 -19.16
#